data_AF-A0A7X8XXJ5-F1
#
_entry.id   AF-A0A7X8XXJ5-F1
#
_cell.length_a   1.000
_cell.length_b   1.000
_cell.length_c   1.000
_cell.angle_alpha   90.00
_cell.angle_beta   90.00
_cell.angle_gamma   90.00
#
_symmetry.space_group_name_H-M   'P 1'
#
loop_
_entity.id
_entity.type
_entity.pdbx_description
1 polymer ?
#
loop_
_entity_poly.entity_id
_entity_poly.type
_entity_poly.pdbx_seq_one_letter_code
_entity_poly.pdbx_strand_id
1 'polypeptide(L)'
;MNIKTNRQEISISIYWSKFYFQKTIKDYFFIYPMTLFGGIFINLFTSPGELSLLWSGLFPLALSSGFLMMYLSYLGKTNIHCNKDYLVINSFFRRKIKIETKKIAQLYLLKEQALSKDILKNMVRLEMKTKHGNIIDCLPRPINAFEGQQIEEAVEKFLGIEDYYVEGEYQAKGKQKEEHVQQKKKLSSETLTNDILTINFKDYLIENHFEFHWNNNRVDHAYWCNSGEEKAVVYQLNGKCFIEVKVNYTRHFKDQITDFKRWTQSLTYNNQEYLLDKEDEGKFYNRYSERNEIRVIQRLYMNENRSNYLRICQYNNSSIDVTFGELTI
;
A
#
# COMPACT_ATOMS: atom_id res chain seq x y z
N MET A 1 15.90 -4.84 1.58
CA MET A 1 15.70 -4.37 0.19
C MET A 1 16.59 -3.16 -0.09
N ASN A 2 16.85 -2.78 -1.34
CA ASN A 2 17.49 -1.51 -1.69
C ASN A 2 16.77 -0.88 -2.90
N ILE A 3 16.31 0.36 -2.75
CA ILE A 3 15.60 1.14 -3.78
C ILE A 3 16.50 2.33 -4.12
N LYS A 4 16.87 2.46 -5.40
CA LYS A 4 17.58 3.62 -5.94
C LYS A 4 16.70 4.29 -6.98
N THR A 5 16.44 5.58 -6.79
CA THR A 5 15.56 6.35 -7.68
C THR A 5 16.31 7.58 -8.17
N ASN A 6 16.28 7.80 -9.49
CA ASN A 6 16.71 9.03 -10.15
C ASN A 6 15.56 9.55 -11.04
N ARG A 7 15.68 10.76 -11.59
CA ARG A 7 14.69 11.37 -12.50
C ARG A 7 14.44 10.57 -13.78
N GLN A 8 15.35 9.67 -14.16
CA GLN A 8 15.30 8.93 -15.43
C GLN A 8 15.04 7.43 -15.26
N GLU A 9 15.31 6.87 -14.07
CA GLU A 9 15.18 5.44 -13.80
C GLU A 9 14.98 5.14 -12.32
N ILE A 10 14.36 4.00 -12.04
CA ILE A 10 14.28 3.38 -10.74
C ILE A 10 14.86 1.96 -10.82
N SER A 11 15.68 1.61 -9.83
CA SER A 11 16.28 0.29 -9.70
C SER A 11 16.05 -0.24 -8.29
N ILE A 12 15.38 -1.38 -8.18
CA ILE A 12 15.05 -2.06 -6.93
C ILE A 12 15.75 -3.41 -6.91
N SER A 13 16.42 -3.71 -5.80
CA SER A 13 17.08 -4.99 -5.55
C SER A 13 16.48 -5.68 -4.32
N ILE A 14 15.91 -6.86 -4.55
CA ILE A 14 15.32 -7.72 -3.53
C ILE A 14 16.26 -8.91 -3.31
N TYR A 15 16.73 -9.06 -2.07
CA TYR A 15 17.57 -10.18 -1.65
C TYR A 15 16.72 -11.13 -0.82
N TRP A 16 16.26 -12.23 -1.44
CA TRP A 16 15.34 -13.18 -0.79
C TRP A 16 15.96 -13.88 0.41
N SER A 17 17.29 -14.03 0.40
CA SER A 17 18.04 -14.53 1.55
C SER A 17 17.78 -13.75 2.83
N LYS A 18 17.55 -12.43 2.77
CA LYS A 18 17.25 -11.60 3.96
C LYS A 18 15.87 -11.90 4.54
N PHE A 19 14.86 -12.17 3.71
CA PHE A 19 13.49 -12.42 4.15
C PHE A 19 13.31 -13.78 4.77
N TYR A 20 13.98 -14.77 4.21
CA TYR A 20 13.88 -16.14 4.70
C TYR A 20 15.00 -16.49 5.68
N PHE A 21 15.93 -15.57 5.99
CA PHE A 21 17.11 -15.84 6.82
C PHE A 21 16.78 -16.51 8.15
N GLN A 22 15.78 -16.01 8.87
CA GLN A 22 15.37 -16.58 10.16
C GLN A 22 14.82 -18.02 10.01
N LYS A 23 14.07 -18.28 8.94
CA LYS A 23 13.60 -19.63 8.61
C LYS A 23 14.79 -20.53 8.22
N THR A 24 15.68 -20.03 7.37
CA THR A 24 16.92 -20.72 6.96
C THR A 24 17.78 -21.10 8.16
N ILE A 25 17.95 -20.21 9.13
CA ILE A 25 18.70 -20.48 10.37
C ILE A 25 18.00 -21.55 11.19
N LYS A 26 16.67 -21.46 11.38
CA LYS A 26 15.91 -22.48 12.12
C LYS A 26 16.02 -23.86 11.46
N ASP A 27 15.84 -23.92 10.14
CA ASP A 27 15.96 -25.15 9.36
C ASP A 27 17.40 -25.70 9.45
N TYR A 28 18.42 -24.82 9.42
CA TYR A 28 19.82 -25.18 9.63
C TYR A 28 20.07 -25.77 11.03
N PHE A 29 19.58 -25.14 12.10
CA PHE A 29 19.70 -25.65 13.47
C PHE A 29 18.92 -26.95 13.69
N PHE A 30 17.91 -27.24 12.87
CA PHE A 30 17.21 -28.52 12.88
C PHE A 30 17.98 -29.62 12.15
N ILE A 31 18.60 -29.30 11.01
CA ILE A 31 19.34 -30.25 10.17
C ILE A 31 20.74 -30.54 10.74
N TYR A 32 21.39 -29.53 11.35
CA TYR A 32 22.75 -29.64 11.87
C TYR A 32 22.94 -30.80 12.89
N PRO A 33 22.06 -30.97 13.90
CA PRO A 33 22.12 -32.12 14.80
C PRO A 33 22.02 -33.46 14.06
N MET A 34 21.14 -33.59 13.06
CA MET A 34 21.03 -34.83 12.28
C MET A 34 22.32 -35.15 11.52
N THR A 35 22.97 -34.14 10.92
CA THR A 35 24.24 -34.34 10.23
C THR A 35 25.39 -34.66 11.19
N LEU A 36 25.34 -34.11 12.42
CA LEU A 36 26.33 -34.36 13.46
C LEU A 36 26.18 -35.78 14.05
N PHE A 37 24.95 -36.22 14.35
CA PHE A 37 24.67 -37.59 14.77
C PHE A 37 24.99 -38.61 13.67
N GLY A 38 24.66 -38.32 12.41
CA GLY A 38 25.03 -39.17 11.27
C GLY A 38 26.55 -39.28 11.07
N GLY A 39 27.29 -38.18 11.21
CA GLY A 39 28.76 -38.16 11.14
C GLY A 39 29.42 -38.92 12.29
N ILE A 40 28.88 -38.80 13.51
CA ILE A 40 29.33 -39.58 14.68
C ILE A 40 29.05 -41.08 14.45
N PHE A 41 27.86 -41.42 13.96
CA PHE A 41 27.47 -42.79 13.65
C PHE A 41 28.40 -43.41 12.60
N ILE A 42 28.67 -42.73 11.48
CA ILE A 42 29.59 -43.22 10.45
C ILE A 42 31.00 -43.42 11.01
N ASN A 43 31.52 -42.48 11.82
CA ASN A 43 32.85 -42.61 12.44
C ASN A 43 32.95 -43.78 13.44
N LEU A 44 31.88 -44.10 14.17
CA LEU A 44 31.81 -45.27 15.05
C LEU A 44 31.97 -46.61 14.30
N PHE A 45 31.60 -46.66 13.01
CA PHE A 45 31.63 -47.90 12.21
C PHE A 45 32.75 -47.98 11.17
N THR A 46 33.51 -46.90 10.92
CA THR A 46 34.43 -46.85 9.75
C THR A 46 35.92 -46.80 10.07
N SER A 47 36.39 -46.33 11.24
CA SER A 47 37.79 -46.51 11.67
C SER A 47 38.06 -46.02 13.12
N PRO A 48 38.68 -46.82 14.00
CA PRO A 48 39.18 -46.34 15.28
C PRO A 48 40.56 -45.69 15.08
N GLY A 49 40.65 -44.36 15.19
CA GLY A 49 41.94 -43.64 15.13
C GLY A 49 41.78 -42.17 15.47
N GLU A 50 42.84 -41.50 15.92
CA GLU A 50 42.80 -40.10 16.40
C GLU A 50 42.28 -39.09 15.35
N LEU A 51 42.44 -39.42 14.05
CA LEU A 51 41.89 -38.64 12.95
C LEU A 51 40.36 -38.72 12.83
N SER A 52 39.71 -39.78 13.33
CA SER A 52 38.25 -39.95 13.21
C SER A 52 37.47 -38.91 14.03
N LEU A 53 38.03 -38.47 15.16
CA LEU A 53 37.47 -37.41 15.99
C LEU A 53 37.47 -36.05 15.27
N LEU A 54 38.55 -35.71 14.55
CA LEU A 54 38.62 -34.50 13.73
C LEU A 54 37.63 -34.55 12.56
N TRP A 55 37.55 -35.68 11.85
CA TRP A 55 36.59 -35.87 10.77
C TRP A 55 35.13 -35.86 11.24
N SER A 56 34.85 -36.36 12.46
CA SER A 56 33.50 -36.35 13.04
C SER A 56 32.94 -34.95 13.31
N GLY A 57 33.80 -33.96 13.55
CA GLY A 57 33.39 -32.56 13.72
C GLY A 57 33.45 -31.76 12.42
N LEU A 58 34.52 -31.92 11.64
CA LEU A 58 34.76 -31.13 10.43
C LEU A 58 33.83 -31.51 9.27
N PHE A 59 33.49 -32.78 9.12
CA PHE A 59 32.65 -33.24 8.01
C PHE A 59 31.19 -32.73 8.11
N PRO A 60 30.49 -32.82 9.25
CA PRO A 60 29.17 -32.20 9.42
C PRO A 60 29.20 -30.68 9.26
N LEU A 61 30.24 -30.00 9.74
CA LEU A 61 30.41 -28.56 9.54
C LEU A 61 30.57 -28.20 8.06
N ALA A 62 31.38 -28.93 7.30
CA ALA A 62 31.55 -28.71 5.87
C ALA A 62 30.26 -28.98 5.07
N LEU A 63 29.54 -30.06 5.38
CA LEU A 63 28.27 -30.41 4.73
C LEU A 63 27.16 -29.39 5.05
N SER A 64 27.01 -29.03 6.32
CA SER A 64 25.98 -28.09 6.74
C SER A 64 26.24 -26.67 6.22
N SER A 65 27.49 -26.20 6.25
CA SER A 65 27.87 -24.90 5.66
C SER A 65 27.71 -24.88 4.14
N GLY A 66 28.06 -25.98 3.45
CA GLY A 66 27.81 -26.16 2.02
C GLY A 66 26.32 -26.12 1.68
N PHE A 67 25.48 -26.81 2.46
CA PHE A 67 24.02 -26.78 2.31
C PHE A 67 23.45 -25.38 2.57
N LEU A 68 23.95 -24.67 3.59
CA LEU A 68 23.55 -23.31 3.90
C LEU A 68 23.91 -22.34 2.77
N MET A 69 25.14 -22.40 2.24
CA MET A 69 25.55 -21.58 1.09
C MET A 69 24.74 -21.89 -0.15
N MET A 70 24.49 -23.18 -0.43
CA MET A 70 23.67 -23.61 -1.55
C MET A 70 22.24 -23.10 -1.40
N TYR A 71 21.66 -23.16 -0.20
CA TYR A 71 20.30 -22.69 0.08
C TYR A 71 20.18 -21.16 0.02
N LEU A 72 21.17 -20.42 0.52
CA LEU A 72 21.21 -18.95 0.39
C LEU A 72 21.40 -18.51 -1.06
N SER A 73 22.25 -19.21 -1.81
CA SER A 73 22.45 -18.99 -3.25
C SER A 73 21.20 -19.35 -4.04
N TYR A 74 20.51 -20.42 -3.64
CA TYR A 74 19.22 -20.80 -4.18
C TYR A 74 18.24 -19.64 -4.01
N LEU A 75 18.00 -19.12 -2.80
CA LEU A 75 17.05 -18.01 -2.59
C LEU A 75 17.25 -16.82 -3.55
N GLY A 76 18.49 -16.52 -3.94
CA GLY A 76 18.79 -15.67 -5.09
C GLY A 76 18.38 -14.20 -4.93
N LYS A 77 18.40 -13.47 -6.05
CA LYS A 77 18.12 -12.03 -6.14
C LYS A 77 17.06 -11.75 -7.20
N THR A 78 16.20 -10.76 -6.94
CA THR A 78 15.33 -10.17 -7.96
C THR A 78 15.67 -8.69 -8.14
N ASN A 79 15.86 -8.27 -9.38
CA ASN A 79 16.10 -6.89 -9.76
C ASN A 79 14.91 -6.37 -10.57
N ILE A 80 14.31 -5.27 -10.12
CA ILE A 80 13.31 -4.53 -10.88
C ILE A 80 14.01 -3.27 -11.37
N HIS A 81 14.02 -3.07 -12.67
CA HIS A 81 14.54 -1.86 -13.30
C HIS A 81 13.43 -1.25 -14.13
N CYS A 82 13.12 0.01 -13.90
CA CYS A 82 12.09 0.72 -14.63
C CYS A 82 12.63 2.07 -15.09
N ASN A 83 12.49 2.35 -16.37
CA ASN A 83 12.77 3.64 -16.97
C ASN A 83 11.50 4.13 -17.68
N LYS A 84 11.56 5.24 -18.42
CA LYS A 84 10.35 5.78 -19.07
C LYS A 84 9.73 4.87 -20.13
N ASP A 85 10.50 3.96 -20.70
CA ASP A 85 10.07 3.13 -21.84
C ASP A 85 9.69 1.72 -21.43
N TYR A 86 10.44 1.12 -20.50
CA TYR A 86 10.29 -0.27 -20.11
C TYR A 86 10.40 -0.48 -18.59
N LEU A 87 9.60 -1.43 -18.10
CA LEU A 87 9.79 -2.09 -16.82
C LEU A 87 10.33 -3.49 -17.07
N VAL A 88 11.45 -3.81 -16.42
CA VAL A 88 12.16 -5.07 -16.50
C VAL A 88 12.27 -5.69 -15.13
N ILE A 89 11.70 -6.88 -14.96
CA ILE A 89 11.87 -7.68 -13.76
C ILE A 89 12.73 -8.88 -14.12
N ASN A 90 13.93 -8.93 -13.54
CA ASN A 90 14.85 -10.05 -13.68
C ASN A 90 14.93 -10.80 -12.36
N SER A 91 14.51 -12.05 -12.36
CA SER A 91 14.59 -12.94 -11.21
C SER A 91 15.40 -14.16 -11.56
N PHE A 92 16.21 -14.64 -10.61
CA PHE A 92 16.99 -15.86 -10.80
C PHE A 92 16.12 -17.10 -11.12
N PHE A 93 14.88 -17.13 -10.61
CA PHE A 93 13.97 -18.29 -10.71
C PHE A 93 12.89 -18.20 -11.78
N ARG A 94 12.72 -17.04 -12.40
CA ARG A 94 11.65 -16.81 -13.39
C ARG A 94 12.24 -16.22 -14.65
N ARG A 95 11.56 -16.47 -15.77
CA ARG A 95 11.87 -15.78 -17.02
C ARG A 95 11.82 -14.27 -16.80
N LYS A 96 12.77 -13.56 -17.42
CA LYS A 96 12.83 -12.10 -17.43
C LYS A 96 11.51 -11.55 -17.97
N ILE A 97 10.83 -10.74 -17.17
CA ILE A 97 9.65 -9.99 -17.59
C ILE A 97 10.15 -8.66 -18.13
N LYS A 98 9.79 -8.31 -19.37
CA LYS A 98 10.03 -7.00 -19.96
C LYS A 98 8.72 -6.51 -20.56
N ILE A 99 8.22 -5.39 -20.06
CA ILE A 99 6.99 -4.75 -20.53
C ILE A 99 7.25 -3.28 -20.85
N GLU A 100 6.60 -2.74 -21.86
CA GLU A 100 6.59 -1.30 -22.10
C GLU A 100 5.76 -0.62 -21.02
N THR A 101 6.28 0.46 -20.43
CA THR A 101 5.60 1.21 -19.37
C THR A 101 4.22 1.70 -19.78
N LYS A 102 4.06 2.11 -21.04
CA LYS A 102 2.79 2.59 -21.61
C LYS A 102 1.67 1.53 -21.59
N LYS A 103 2.03 0.24 -21.53
CA LYS A 103 1.09 -0.90 -21.48
C LYS A 103 0.68 -1.26 -20.05
N ILE A 104 1.36 -0.72 -19.04
CA ILE A 104 1.02 -0.93 -17.63
C ILE A 104 -0.21 -0.07 -17.29
N ALA A 105 -1.21 -0.70 -16.69
CA ALA A 105 -2.39 0.00 -16.17
C ALA A 105 -2.19 0.34 -14.69
N GLN A 106 -1.79 -0.65 -13.88
CA GLN A 106 -1.50 -0.46 -12.45
C GLN A 106 -0.61 -1.58 -11.91
N LEU A 107 0.02 -1.35 -10.75
CA LEU A 107 0.55 -2.40 -9.90
C LEU A 107 -0.36 -2.50 -8.68
N TYR A 108 -0.45 -3.69 -8.08
CA TYR A 108 -1.25 -3.86 -6.86
C TYR A 108 -0.76 -5.06 -6.06
N LEU A 109 -1.10 -5.09 -4.78
CA LEU A 109 -0.70 -6.14 -3.86
C LEU A 109 -1.87 -7.05 -3.52
N LEU A 110 -1.82 -8.33 -3.88
CA LEU A 110 -2.81 -9.31 -3.41
C LEU A 110 -2.38 -9.91 -2.07
N LYS A 111 -3.34 -10.04 -1.15
CA LYS A 111 -3.10 -10.72 0.12
C LYS A 111 -2.94 -12.22 -0.11
N GLU A 112 -1.82 -12.78 0.33
CA GLU A 112 -1.66 -14.23 0.32
C GLU A 112 -2.33 -14.82 1.56
N GLN A 113 -3.35 -15.67 1.35
CA GLN A 113 -3.91 -16.47 2.43
C GLN A 113 -2.89 -17.54 2.83
N ALA A 114 -2.02 -17.21 3.79
CA ALA A 114 -1.03 -18.17 4.27
C ALA A 114 -1.71 -19.35 4.99
N LEU A 115 -1.50 -20.56 4.48
CA LEU A 115 -1.89 -21.85 5.07
C LEU A 115 -1.14 -22.22 6.38
N SER A 116 -0.30 -21.34 6.93
CA SER A 116 0.66 -21.68 8.00
C SER A 116 0.62 -20.66 9.14
N LYS A 117 0.43 -21.16 10.37
CA LYS A 117 0.05 -20.39 11.56
C LYS A 117 1.14 -19.49 12.16
N ASP A 118 2.44 -19.66 11.86
CA ASP A 118 3.43 -19.16 12.84
C ASP A 118 4.45 -18.10 12.42
N ILE A 119 4.74 -17.83 11.14
CA ILE A 119 5.91 -16.94 10.85
C ILE A 119 5.68 -15.90 9.74
N LEU A 120 4.61 -16.00 8.94
CA LEU A 120 4.41 -15.15 7.75
C LEU A 120 3.08 -14.39 7.77
N LYS A 121 2.80 -13.68 8.88
CA LYS A 121 1.67 -12.75 8.93
C LYS A 121 1.94 -11.59 7.97
N ASN A 122 0.99 -11.32 7.07
CA ASN A 122 1.00 -10.22 6.09
C ASN A 122 2.00 -10.37 4.92
N MET A 123 2.09 -11.56 4.32
CA MET A 123 2.73 -11.71 3.01
C MET A 123 1.75 -11.34 1.89
N VAL A 124 2.27 -10.72 0.85
CA VAL A 124 1.53 -10.27 -0.33
C VAL A 124 2.25 -10.67 -1.61
N ARG A 125 1.49 -10.76 -2.70
CA ARG A 125 2.02 -10.89 -4.06
C ARG A 125 1.90 -9.57 -4.78
N LEU A 126 2.97 -9.16 -5.45
CA LEU A 126 2.95 -8.01 -6.33
C LEU A 126 2.48 -8.46 -7.72
N GLU A 127 1.34 -7.94 -8.14
CA GLU A 127 0.79 -8.17 -9.46
C GLU A 127 0.77 -6.88 -10.28
N MET A 128 0.78 -7.03 -11.60
CA MET A 128 0.72 -5.93 -12.54
C MET A 128 -0.42 -6.19 -13.52
N LYS A 129 -1.36 -5.25 -13.58
CA LYS A 129 -2.42 -5.24 -14.59
C LYS A 129 -1.94 -4.45 -15.79
N THR A 130 -2.12 -5.00 -16.98
CA THR A 130 -1.88 -4.30 -18.24
C THR A 130 -3.16 -3.59 -18.70
N LYS A 131 -3.03 -2.57 -19.56
CA LYS A 131 -4.19 -1.88 -20.16
C LYS A 131 -5.09 -2.77 -21.02
N HIS A 132 -4.60 -3.95 -21.39
CA HIS A 132 -5.37 -4.98 -22.09
C HIS A 132 -6.07 -5.97 -21.13
N GLY A 133 -6.00 -5.74 -19.82
CA GLY A 133 -6.63 -6.58 -18.80
C GLY A 133 -5.82 -7.80 -18.36
N ASN A 134 -4.66 -8.07 -18.98
CA ASN A 134 -3.80 -9.18 -18.55
C ASN A 134 -3.17 -8.88 -17.19
N ILE A 135 -3.14 -9.88 -16.31
CA ILE A 135 -2.50 -9.84 -14.99
C ILE A 135 -1.19 -10.61 -15.05
N ILE A 136 -0.11 -10.00 -14.53
CA ILE A 136 1.23 -10.58 -14.51
C ILE A 136 1.73 -10.60 -13.07
N ASP A 137 2.07 -11.80 -12.58
CA ASP A 137 2.73 -11.95 -11.28
C ASP A 137 4.20 -11.51 -11.39
N CYS A 138 4.52 -10.40 -10.73
CA CYS A 138 5.79 -9.70 -10.86
C CYS A 138 6.92 -10.37 -10.09
N LEU A 139 6.64 -11.07 -8.99
CA LEU A 139 7.66 -11.58 -8.09
C LEU A 139 7.61 -13.11 -7.99
N PRO A 140 8.76 -13.81 -7.94
CA PRO A 140 8.80 -15.26 -7.86
C PRO A 140 8.24 -15.80 -6.53
N ARG A 141 8.15 -14.95 -5.50
CA ARG A 141 7.81 -15.33 -4.13
C ARG A 141 7.02 -14.19 -3.47
N PRO A 142 6.23 -14.51 -2.44
CA PRO A 142 5.50 -13.51 -1.68
C PRO A 142 6.48 -12.67 -0.87
N ILE A 143 6.15 -11.39 -0.69
CA ILE A 143 6.96 -10.44 0.07
C ILE A 143 6.17 -9.90 1.26
N ASN A 144 6.85 -9.36 2.27
CA ASN A 144 6.16 -8.65 3.34
C ASN A 144 5.35 -7.48 2.77
N ALA A 145 4.13 -7.30 3.25
CA ALA A 145 3.23 -6.22 2.83
C ALA A 145 3.87 -4.83 2.79
N PHE A 146 4.65 -4.47 3.81
CA PHE A 146 5.29 -3.15 3.90
C PHE A 146 6.33 -2.94 2.81
N GLU A 147 7.09 -3.98 2.46
CA GLU A 147 8.09 -3.87 1.38
C GLU A 147 7.46 -3.99 0.01
N GLY A 148 6.41 -4.80 -0.14
CA GLY A 148 5.58 -4.82 -1.34
C GLY A 148 5.04 -3.42 -1.66
N GLN A 149 4.52 -2.73 -0.64
CA GLN A 149 3.99 -1.37 -0.76
C GLN A 149 5.07 -0.38 -1.20
N GLN A 150 6.26 -0.43 -0.60
CA GLN A 150 7.36 0.44 -1.03
C GLN A 150 7.76 0.22 -2.50
N ILE A 151 7.62 -1.00 -3.01
CA ILE A 151 7.92 -1.32 -4.41
C ILE A 151 6.84 -0.77 -5.35
N GLU A 152 5.58 -1.06 -5.03
CA GLU A 152 4.39 -0.55 -5.73
C GLU A 152 4.45 0.98 -5.83
N GLU A 153 4.47 1.67 -4.69
CA GLU A 153 4.49 3.14 -4.61
C GLU A 153 5.67 3.76 -5.37
N ALA A 154 6.86 3.17 -5.27
CA ALA A 154 8.04 3.73 -5.91
C ALA A 154 7.99 3.58 -7.44
N VAL A 155 7.44 2.47 -7.95
CA VAL A 155 7.28 2.25 -9.39
C VAL A 155 6.15 3.11 -9.94
N GLU A 156 5.00 3.16 -9.27
CA GLU A 156 3.84 3.93 -9.71
C GLU A 156 4.11 5.43 -9.68
N LYS A 157 4.75 5.94 -8.62
CA LYS A 157 5.20 7.33 -8.55
C LYS A 157 6.16 7.69 -9.66
N PHE A 158 7.08 6.80 -10.01
CA PHE A 158 8.01 7.03 -11.10
C PHE A 158 7.31 7.07 -12.47
N LEU A 159 6.28 6.25 -12.65
CA LEU A 159 5.51 6.16 -13.90
C LEU A 159 4.34 7.15 -14.00
N GLY A 160 3.94 7.77 -12.90
CA GLY A 160 2.74 8.63 -12.83
C GLY A 160 1.46 7.84 -13.07
N ILE A 161 1.42 6.59 -12.61
CA ILE A 161 0.24 5.74 -12.71
C ILE A 161 -0.70 6.04 -11.55
N GLU A 162 -1.99 6.17 -11.84
CA GLU A 162 -3.04 6.30 -10.84
C GLU A 162 -3.43 4.93 -10.31
N ASP A 163 -3.64 4.86 -9.01
CA ASP A 163 -3.83 3.64 -8.25
C ASP A 163 -5.34 3.39 -8.01
N TYR A 164 -5.86 2.33 -8.63
CA TYR A 164 -7.30 2.01 -8.64
C TYR A 164 -7.60 0.76 -7.81
N TYR A 165 -8.84 0.66 -7.34
CA TYR A 165 -9.33 -0.47 -6.57
C TYR A 165 -9.24 -1.78 -7.35
N VAL A 166 -8.62 -2.80 -6.73
CA VAL A 166 -8.71 -4.19 -7.16
C VAL A 166 -9.36 -5.05 -6.09
N GLU A 167 -10.27 -5.92 -6.51
CA GLU A 167 -10.90 -6.89 -5.61
C GLU A 167 -9.85 -7.86 -5.03
N GLY A 168 -9.85 -8.04 -3.71
CA GLY A 168 -8.89 -8.90 -3.00
C GLY A 168 -7.52 -8.26 -2.72
N GLU A 169 -7.35 -6.99 -3.10
CA GLU A 169 -6.13 -6.23 -2.83
C GLU A 169 -5.90 -5.99 -1.33
N TYR A 170 -4.65 -6.10 -0.90
CA TYR A 170 -4.21 -5.88 0.47
C TYR A 170 -4.51 -4.45 0.95
N GLN A 171 -4.46 -3.46 0.05
CA GLN A 171 -4.76 -2.05 0.33
C GLN A 171 -5.95 -1.51 -0.47
N ALA A 172 -6.97 -2.33 -0.72
CA ALA A 172 -8.15 -1.92 -1.48
C ALA A 172 -8.94 -0.74 -0.83
N LYS A 173 -8.71 -0.44 0.46
CA LYS A 173 -9.50 0.55 1.20
C LYS A 173 -9.11 1.98 0.81
N GLY A 174 -10.06 2.73 0.25
CA GLY A 174 -9.87 4.14 -0.15
C GLY A 174 -9.53 4.34 -1.65
N LYS A 175 -9.31 3.25 -2.39
CA LYS A 175 -9.08 3.28 -3.84
C LYS A 175 -10.42 3.22 -4.60
N GLN A 176 -10.52 3.88 -5.75
CA GLN A 176 -11.73 3.89 -6.60
C GLN A 176 -11.59 2.87 -7.74
N LYS A 177 -12.68 2.20 -8.16
CA LYS A 177 -12.61 1.29 -9.32
C LYS A 177 -12.28 2.08 -10.60
N GLU A 178 -11.45 1.49 -11.45
CA GLU A 178 -11.05 2.07 -12.76
C GLU A 178 -12.28 2.47 -13.61
N GLU A 179 -13.36 1.69 -13.56
CA GLU A 179 -14.63 1.96 -14.27
C GLU A 179 -15.29 3.28 -13.83
N HIS A 180 -15.17 3.67 -12.56
CA HIS A 180 -15.74 4.93 -12.04
C HIS A 180 -14.89 6.17 -12.42
N VAL A 181 -13.60 5.96 -12.68
CA VAL A 181 -12.68 7.01 -13.16
C VAL A 181 -12.79 7.17 -14.68
N GLN A 182 -13.02 6.07 -15.41
CA GLN A 182 -13.12 6.04 -16.87
C GLN A 182 -14.53 6.27 -17.43
N GLN A 183 -15.59 6.25 -16.61
CA GLN A 183 -16.95 6.67 -17.01
C GLN A 183 -17.00 8.18 -17.27
N LYS A 184 -16.51 8.55 -18.46
CA LYS A 184 -16.72 9.80 -19.19
C LYS A 184 -17.75 9.64 -20.31
N LYS A 185 -18.58 8.59 -20.29
CA LYS A 185 -19.65 8.41 -21.28
C LYS A 185 -20.96 8.93 -20.73
N LYS A 186 -21.46 9.99 -21.41
CA LYS A 186 -22.84 10.49 -21.41
C LYS A 186 -23.81 9.44 -20.85
N LEU A 187 -24.20 9.60 -19.59
CA LEU A 187 -25.38 8.93 -19.08
C LEU A 187 -26.58 9.74 -19.54
N SER A 188 -27.38 9.05 -20.34
CA SER A 188 -28.70 9.47 -20.80
C SER A 188 -29.53 9.92 -19.60
N SER A 189 -30.05 11.14 -19.75
CA SER A 189 -31.22 11.64 -19.05
C SER A 189 -32.29 10.57 -18.96
N GLU A 190 -32.52 10.02 -17.77
CA GLU A 190 -33.85 9.63 -17.31
C GLU A 190 -33.83 9.24 -15.82
N THR A 191 -34.43 10.14 -15.04
CA THR A 191 -35.10 9.90 -13.74
C THR A 191 -34.28 9.37 -12.58
N LEU A 192 -33.78 10.32 -11.76
CA LEU A 192 -33.99 10.34 -10.31
C LEU A 192 -34.07 11.80 -9.85
N THR A 193 -35.27 12.22 -9.47
CA THR A 193 -35.58 13.50 -8.85
C THR A 193 -34.92 13.59 -7.47
N ASN A 194 -33.82 14.35 -7.35
CA ASN A 194 -33.33 15.13 -6.18
C ASN A 194 -31.79 15.34 -6.13
N ASP A 195 -31.02 14.92 -7.12
CA ASP A 195 -29.55 14.89 -7.05
C ASP A 195 -28.83 16.19 -7.52
N ILE A 196 -29.38 17.39 -7.29
CA ILE A 196 -28.71 18.65 -7.67
C ILE A 196 -28.33 19.46 -6.43
N LEU A 197 -27.06 19.80 -6.31
CA LEU A 197 -26.49 20.67 -5.28
C LEU A 197 -26.03 21.99 -5.91
N THR A 198 -26.66 23.09 -5.53
CA THR A 198 -26.26 24.43 -5.99
C THR A 198 -25.24 25.04 -5.04
N ILE A 199 -24.07 25.40 -5.58
CA ILE A 199 -22.95 26.00 -4.83
C ILE A 199 -22.39 27.17 -5.62
N ASN A 200 -22.23 28.34 -5.01
CA ASN A 200 -21.70 29.55 -5.67
C ASN A 200 -22.40 29.84 -7.02
N PHE A 201 -23.73 29.70 -7.08
CA PHE A 201 -24.55 29.86 -8.29
C PHE A 201 -24.29 28.86 -9.42
N LYS A 202 -23.57 27.76 -9.16
CA LYS A 202 -23.40 26.63 -10.08
C LYS A 202 -24.17 25.42 -9.58
N ASP A 203 -24.87 24.76 -10.49
CA ASP A 203 -25.54 23.50 -10.21
C ASP A 203 -24.58 22.33 -10.43
N TYR A 204 -24.47 21.46 -9.44
CA TYR A 204 -23.72 20.23 -9.54
C TYR A 204 -24.64 19.03 -9.38
N LEU A 205 -24.54 18.07 -10.30
CA LEU A 205 -25.18 16.78 -10.17
C LEU A 205 -24.41 15.93 -9.14
N ILE A 206 -25.09 15.43 -8.11
CA ILE A 206 -24.52 14.52 -7.12
C ILE A 206 -24.40 13.12 -7.75
N GLU A 207 -23.17 12.68 -7.99
CA GLU A 207 -22.86 11.34 -8.50
C GLU A 207 -22.77 10.32 -7.36
N ASN A 208 -22.23 10.72 -6.21
CA ASN A 208 -22.09 9.85 -5.03
C ASN A 208 -22.32 10.62 -3.72
N HIS A 209 -22.73 9.88 -2.70
CA HIS A 209 -23.00 10.41 -1.36
C HIS A 209 -22.41 9.46 -0.32
N PHE A 210 -21.74 10.05 0.67
CA PHE A 210 -21.13 9.36 1.78
C PHE A 210 -21.54 10.03 3.09
N GLU A 211 -21.62 9.24 4.15
CA GLU A 211 -22.02 9.73 5.47
C GLU A 211 -20.98 9.41 6.52
N PHE A 212 -20.73 10.38 7.39
CA PHE A 212 -19.92 10.24 8.58
C PHE A 212 -20.82 10.38 9.79
N HIS A 213 -21.02 9.30 10.52
CA HIS A 213 -21.82 9.29 11.75
C HIS A 213 -20.85 9.35 12.93
N TRP A 214 -20.83 10.49 13.61
CA TRP A 214 -19.92 10.75 14.71
C TRP A 214 -20.50 10.25 16.03
N ASN A 215 -19.64 9.89 16.98
CA ASN A 215 -20.05 9.40 18.31
C ASN A 215 -20.84 10.46 19.12
N ASN A 216 -20.78 11.73 18.72
CA ASN A 216 -21.55 12.83 19.30
C ASN A 216 -22.94 13.02 18.65
N ASN A 217 -23.42 12.04 17.89
CA ASN A 217 -24.68 12.05 17.13
C ASN A 217 -24.76 13.10 16.00
N ARG A 218 -23.64 13.72 15.63
CA ARG A 218 -23.55 14.55 14.42
C ARG A 218 -23.43 13.64 13.20
N VAL A 219 -24.12 14.00 12.12
CA VAL A 219 -23.93 13.37 10.81
C VAL A 219 -23.40 14.42 9.84
N ASP A 220 -22.23 14.15 9.27
CA ASP A 220 -21.68 14.96 8.19
C ASP A 220 -21.83 14.20 6.86
N HIS A 221 -21.95 14.95 5.77
CA HIS A 221 -22.12 14.39 4.43
C HIS A 221 -20.97 14.79 3.52
N ALA A 222 -20.52 13.87 2.69
CA ALA A 222 -19.64 14.16 1.57
C ALA A 222 -20.32 13.77 0.26
N TYR A 223 -20.34 14.70 -0.68
CA TYR A 223 -20.94 14.52 -1.99
C TYR A 223 -19.85 14.59 -3.05
N TRP A 224 -19.89 13.69 -4.03
CA TRP A 224 -19.10 13.86 -5.24
C TRP A 224 -20.03 14.38 -6.30
N CYS A 225 -19.70 15.56 -6.81
CA CYS A 225 -20.59 16.29 -7.67
C CYS A 225 -19.91 16.67 -8.99
N ASN A 226 -20.72 16.85 -10.02
CA ASN A 226 -20.26 17.15 -11.37
C ASN A 226 -21.15 18.22 -12.00
N SER A 227 -20.56 19.35 -12.41
CA SER A 227 -21.29 20.44 -13.09
C SER A 227 -21.40 20.25 -14.61
N GLY A 228 -20.83 19.16 -15.14
CA GLY A 228 -20.62 18.93 -16.57
C GLY A 228 -19.26 19.42 -17.07
N GLU A 229 -18.70 20.44 -16.43
CA GLU A 229 -17.36 20.98 -16.74
C GLU A 229 -16.30 20.52 -15.73
N GLU A 230 -16.67 20.49 -14.44
CA GLU A 230 -15.74 20.18 -13.34
C GLU A 230 -16.33 19.16 -12.38
N LYS A 231 -15.45 18.31 -11.85
CA LYS A 231 -15.76 17.40 -10.75
C LYS A 231 -15.30 18.04 -9.44
N ALA A 232 -16.16 18.02 -8.43
CA ALA A 232 -15.88 18.56 -7.12
C ALA A 232 -16.27 17.55 -6.03
N VAL A 233 -15.51 17.53 -4.95
CA VAL A 233 -15.93 16.88 -3.70
C VAL A 233 -16.48 17.98 -2.81
N VAL A 234 -17.70 17.81 -2.32
CA VAL A 234 -18.35 18.78 -1.44
C VAL A 234 -18.56 18.15 -0.09
N TYR A 235 -17.96 18.72 0.94
CA TYR A 235 -18.17 18.32 2.32
C TYR A 235 -19.14 19.27 3.00
N GLN A 236 -20.17 18.71 3.62
CA GLN A 236 -21.16 19.48 4.37
C GLN A 236 -20.94 19.28 5.87
N LEU A 237 -20.54 20.38 6.53
CA LEU A 237 -20.28 20.44 7.96
C LEU A 237 -21.20 21.46 8.61
N ASN A 238 -22.06 21.02 9.53
CA ASN A 238 -23.01 21.90 10.24
C ASN A 238 -23.84 22.80 9.30
N GLY A 239 -24.30 22.25 8.17
CA GLY A 239 -25.09 22.99 7.18
C GLY A 239 -24.28 23.92 6.26
N LYS A 240 -22.96 24.06 6.46
CA LYS A 240 -22.07 24.78 5.54
C LYS A 240 -21.44 23.82 4.54
N CYS A 241 -21.32 24.25 3.28
CA CYS A 241 -20.72 23.48 2.21
C CYS A 241 -19.28 23.96 1.95
N PHE A 242 -18.38 23.02 1.76
CA PHE A 242 -16.98 23.26 1.44
C PHE A 242 -16.60 22.43 0.22
N ILE A 243 -15.96 23.06 -0.76
CA ILE A 243 -15.36 22.32 -1.87
C ILE A 243 -13.99 21.82 -1.41
N GLU A 244 -13.82 20.52 -1.45
CA GLU A 244 -12.61 19.83 -1.02
C GLU A 244 -11.74 19.41 -2.18
N VAL A 245 -10.43 19.57 -1.99
CA VAL A 245 -9.39 18.99 -2.85
C VAL A 245 -8.49 18.09 -2.03
N LYS A 246 -8.09 16.97 -2.63
CA LYS A 246 -7.17 16.02 -2.00
C LYS A 246 -5.78 16.62 -1.91
N VAL A 247 -5.19 16.58 -0.71
CA VAL A 247 -3.84 17.05 -0.44
C VAL A 247 -2.92 15.86 -0.21
N ASN A 248 -1.75 15.89 -0.84
CA ASN A 248 -0.76 14.84 -0.63
C ASN A 248 -0.12 14.97 0.76
N TYR A 249 -0.55 14.11 1.68
CA TYR A 249 -0.03 14.05 3.06
C TYR A 249 1.50 13.99 3.11
N THR A 250 2.11 13.09 2.34
CA THR A 250 3.56 12.85 2.39
C THR A 250 4.37 14.07 1.93
N ARG A 251 3.85 14.83 0.96
CA ARG A 251 4.52 16.02 0.42
C ARG A 251 4.46 17.21 1.38
N HIS A 252 3.35 17.39 2.07
CA HIS A 252 3.08 18.62 2.80
C HIS A 252 3.19 18.48 4.33
N PHE A 253 2.92 17.29 4.87
CA PHE A 253 2.72 17.11 6.31
C PHE A 253 3.55 16.00 6.94
N LYS A 254 4.34 15.24 6.17
CA LYS A 254 5.18 14.16 6.71
C LYS A 254 6.13 14.63 7.82
N ASP A 255 6.74 15.80 7.64
CA ASP A 255 7.69 16.35 8.61
C ASP A 255 6.99 17.04 9.78
N GLN A 256 5.72 17.42 9.61
CA GLN A 256 4.89 18.07 10.63
C GLN A 256 4.13 17.06 11.50
N ILE A 257 3.81 15.88 10.96
CA ILE A 257 3.06 14.81 11.62
C ILE A 257 3.94 13.56 11.65
N THR A 258 4.80 13.49 12.67
CA THR A 258 5.80 12.42 12.81
C THR A 258 5.28 11.18 13.55
N ASP A 259 4.21 11.33 14.35
CA ASP A 259 3.59 10.25 15.10
C ASP A 259 2.06 10.37 15.08
N PHE A 260 1.37 9.38 14.52
CA PHE A 260 -0.09 9.31 14.49
C PHE A 260 -0.74 9.05 15.86
N LYS A 261 0.05 8.85 16.92
CA LYS A 261 -0.41 8.83 18.31
C LYS A 261 -0.32 10.21 18.98
N ARG A 262 0.45 11.15 18.43
CA ARG A 262 0.68 12.49 19.00
C ARG A 262 0.55 13.53 17.91
N TRP A 263 -0.67 14.03 17.75
CA TRP A 263 -1.00 15.00 16.73
C TRP A 263 -0.57 16.41 17.14
N THR A 264 -0.05 17.14 16.16
CA THR A 264 0.31 18.55 16.32
C THR A 264 -0.94 19.41 16.46
N GLN A 265 -0.83 20.48 17.25
CA GLN A 265 -1.89 21.47 17.47
C GLN A 265 -2.03 22.43 16.28
N SER A 266 -0.97 22.61 15.49
CA SER A 266 -0.99 23.44 14.29
C SER A 266 -0.30 22.77 13.11
N LEU A 267 -0.79 23.09 11.91
CA LEU A 267 -0.23 22.68 10.63
C LEU A 267 -0.02 23.89 9.75
N THR A 268 1.04 23.89 8.95
CA THR A 268 1.28 24.90 7.93
C THR A 268 1.05 24.31 6.54
N TYR A 269 0.20 24.97 5.75
CA TYR A 269 -0.07 24.62 4.36
C TYR A 269 -0.16 25.89 3.51
N ASN A 270 0.54 25.93 2.37
CA ASN A 270 0.59 27.10 1.48
C ASN A 270 0.90 28.43 2.21
N ASN A 271 1.89 28.42 3.12
CA ASN A 271 2.30 29.56 3.95
C ASN A 271 1.20 30.13 4.86
N GLN A 272 0.14 29.35 5.13
CA GLN A 272 -0.90 29.69 6.10
C GLN A 272 -0.90 28.67 7.24
N GLU A 273 -1.16 29.14 8.46
CA GLU A 273 -1.30 28.31 9.65
C GLU A 273 -2.76 27.89 9.83
N TYR A 274 -2.94 26.62 10.20
CA TYR A 274 -4.21 26.00 10.51
C TYR A 274 -4.11 25.40 11.91
N LEU A 275 -5.01 25.80 12.80
CA LEU A 275 -5.07 25.32 14.18
C LEU A 275 -6.11 24.22 14.32
N LEU A 276 -5.81 23.21 15.14
CA LEU A 276 -6.74 22.12 15.43
C LEU A 276 -8.02 22.70 16.09
N ASP A 277 -9.14 22.65 15.37
CA ASP A 277 -10.44 23.11 15.87
C ASP A 277 -11.19 21.95 16.53
N LYS A 278 -11.18 20.76 15.90
CA LYS A 278 -11.93 19.58 16.38
C LYS A 278 -11.23 18.26 16.10
N GLU A 279 -11.45 17.33 17.01
CA GLU A 279 -11.17 15.91 16.84
C GLU A 279 -12.47 15.12 17.10
N ASP A 280 -12.96 14.43 16.07
CA ASP A 280 -14.19 13.63 16.12
C ASP A 280 -13.86 12.17 15.82
N GLU A 281 -14.49 11.24 16.54
CA GLU A 281 -14.43 9.81 16.25
C GLU A 281 -15.82 9.31 15.87
N GLY A 282 -15.90 8.42 14.88
CA GLY A 282 -17.17 7.90 14.40
C GLY A 282 -17.03 6.75 13.42
N LYS A 283 -18.08 6.60 12.60
CA LYS A 283 -18.21 5.58 11.57
C LYS A 283 -18.44 6.24 10.21
N PHE A 284 -17.75 5.74 9.19
CA PHE A 284 -17.93 6.13 7.81
C PHE A 284 -18.75 5.07 7.07
N TYR A 285 -19.79 5.50 6.35
CA TYR A 285 -20.67 4.64 5.56
C TYR A 285 -20.58 5.02 4.07
N ASN A 286 -20.29 4.02 3.25
CA ASN A 286 -20.38 4.13 1.79
C ASN A 286 -21.78 3.66 1.36
N ARG A 287 -22.52 4.50 0.64
CA ARG A 287 -23.90 4.26 0.18
C ARG A 287 -24.09 2.92 -0.55
N TYR A 288 -23.03 2.36 -1.16
CA TYR A 288 -23.10 1.08 -1.88
C TYR A 288 -22.70 -0.15 -1.05
N SER A 289 -22.34 0.01 0.23
CA SER A 289 -22.10 -1.14 1.11
C SER A 289 -22.52 -0.84 2.55
N GLU A 290 -23.79 -1.13 2.87
CA GLU A 290 -24.31 -1.15 4.26
C GLU A 290 -23.50 -2.10 5.18
N ARG A 291 -22.69 -3.01 4.62
CA ARG A 291 -21.95 -4.04 5.38
C ARG A 291 -20.56 -3.64 5.86
N ASN A 292 -20.02 -2.48 5.46
CA ASN A 292 -18.66 -2.07 5.83
C ASN A 292 -18.66 -0.80 6.67
N GLU A 293 -19.04 -0.94 7.94
CA GLU A 293 -18.80 0.11 8.94
C GLU A 293 -17.29 0.29 9.14
N ILE A 294 -16.78 1.49 8.86
CA ILE A 294 -15.36 1.81 9.04
C ILE A 294 -15.22 2.82 10.16
N ARG A 295 -14.50 2.45 11.24
CA ARG A 295 -14.10 3.41 12.27
C ARG A 295 -13.25 4.50 11.62
N VAL A 296 -13.60 5.75 11.87
CA VAL A 296 -12.90 6.92 11.36
C VAL A 296 -12.63 7.89 12.50
N ILE A 297 -11.41 8.43 12.53
CA ILE A 297 -11.04 9.56 13.37
C ILE A 297 -10.77 10.74 12.45
N GLN A 298 -11.49 11.83 12.64
CA GLN A 298 -11.34 13.06 11.88
C GLN A 298 -10.70 14.13 12.75
N ARG A 299 -9.72 14.81 12.18
CA ARG A 299 -9.14 16.04 12.74
C ARG A 299 -9.36 17.17 11.77
N LEU A 300 -9.95 18.24 12.26
CA LEU A 300 -10.28 19.42 11.47
C LEU A 300 -9.43 20.59 11.96
N TYR A 301 -8.57 21.10 11.09
CA TYR A 301 -7.73 22.25 11.34
C TYR A 301 -8.29 23.44 10.57
N MET A 302 -8.57 24.54 11.23
CA MET A 302 -9.17 25.74 10.64
C MET A 302 -8.13 26.86 10.55
N ASN A 303 -8.21 27.68 9.49
CA ASN A 303 -7.48 28.95 9.47
C ASN A 303 -8.13 29.97 10.42
N GLU A 304 -7.43 31.06 10.73
CA GLU A 304 -7.92 32.12 11.64
C GLU A 304 -9.30 32.66 11.22
N ASN A 305 -9.52 32.82 9.92
CA ASN A 305 -10.76 33.37 9.36
C ASN A 305 -11.90 32.34 9.25
N ARG A 306 -11.65 31.06 9.58
CA ARG A 306 -12.59 29.93 9.42
C ARG A 306 -13.22 29.82 8.03
N SER A 307 -12.52 30.33 7.01
CA SER A 307 -12.91 30.24 5.61
C SER A 307 -12.39 28.95 4.97
N ASN A 308 -11.26 28.45 5.48
CA ASN A 308 -10.57 27.31 4.91
C ASN A 308 -10.25 26.31 6.02
N TYR A 309 -10.19 25.04 5.68
CA TYR A 309 -9.74 24.00 6.60
C TYR A 309 -8.83 22.97 5.95
N LEU A 310 -8.08 22.28 6.80
CA LEU A 310 -7.48 20.98 6.50
C LEU A 310 -8.20 19.91 7.30
N ARG A 311 -8.68 18.87 6.62
CA ARG A 311 -9.36 17.75 7.26
C ARG A 311 -8.51 16.51 7.05
N ILE A 312 -8.19 15.86 8.16
CA ILE A 312 -7.41 14.63 8.18
C ILE A 312 -8.32 13.52 8.67
N CYS A 313 -8.62 12.56 7.80
CA CYS A 313 -9.40 11.38 8.13
C CYS A 313 -8.50 10.17 8.25
N GLN A 314 -8.48 9.57 9.43
CA GLN A 314 -7.76 8.35 9.73
C GLN A 314 -8.75 7.19 9.84
N TYR A 315 -8.68 6.25 8.90
CA TYR A 315 -9.55 5.08 8.85
C TYR A 315 -8.93 3.84 9.52
N ASN A 316 -7.60 3.83 9.68
CA ASN A 316 -6.83 2.87 10.47
C ASN A 316 -5.42 3.42 10.74
N ASN A 317 -4.54 2.65 11.37
CA ASN A 317 -3.16 3.07 11.70
C ASN A 317 -2.28 3.42 10.48
N SER A 318 -2.69 3.04 9.26
CA SER A 318 -1.90 3.16 8.02
C SER A 318 -2.62 3.90 6.89
N SER A 319 -3.89 4.25 7.05
CA SER A 319 -4.74 4.85 6.02
C SER A 319 -5.23 6.20 6.49
N ILE A 320 -4.64 7.23 5.90
CA ILE A 320 -4.95 8.63 6.21
C ILE A 320 -5.25 9.33 4.89
N ASP A 321 -6.36 10.05 4.88
CA ASP A 321 -6.69 10.98 3.81
C ASP A 321 -6.60 12.40 4.33
N VAL A 322 -6.10 13.31 3.50
CA VAL A 322 -5.98 14.73 3.84
C VAL A 322 -6.65 15.53 2.74
N THR A 323 -7.62 16.36 3.12
CA THR A 323 -8.30 17.27 2.21
C THR A 323 -8.12 18.70 2.68
N PHE A 324 -8.08 19.61 1.71
CA PHE A 324 -8.18 21.04 1.92
C PHE A 324 -9.57 21.47 1.46
N GLY A 325 -10.33 22.13 2.34
CA GLY A 325 -11.67 22.61 2.04
C GLY A 325 -11.71 24.13 2.04
N GLU A 326 -12.36 24.71 1.04
CA GLU A 326 -12.67 26.14 0.95
C GLU A 326 -14.18 26.36 1.11
N LEU A 327 -14.56 27.28 1.99
CA LEU A 327 -15.95 27.61 2.27
C LEU A 327 -16.61 28.21 1.03
N THR A 328 -17.79 27.69 0.70
CA THR A 328 -18.62 28.21 -0.38
C THR A 328 -19.76 29.05 0.18
N ILE A 329 -20.15 30.11 -0.54
CA ILE A 329 -21.13 31.11 -0.13
C ILE A 329 -22.47 30.86 -0.83
#